data_AF-A0A1A8F1J7-F1
#
_entry.id   AF-A0A1A8F1J7-F1
#
_cell.length_a   1.000
_cell.length_b   1.000
_cell.length_c   1.000
_cell.angle_alpha   90.00
_cell.angle_beta   90.00
_cell.angle_gamma   90.00
#
_symmetry.space_group_name_H-M   'P 1'
#
loop_
_entity.id
_entity.type
_entity.pdbx_description
1 polymer ?
#
loop_
_entity_poly.entity_id
_entity_poly.type
_entity_poly.pdbx_seq_one_letter_code
_entity_poly.pdbx_strand_id
1 'polypeptide(L)'
;MKLKQRLVVLCAVLLLLGLAKIFLLDGGEGSAASRRDLRAFRKMEAGLSLPRGAHLTHTLQSPWEIASQWVGPREVYPEETPELAAVLTSLSSARIERADVGYKGTQLKALLVLDGGQKVVFKPKRYSRDYVVEGEPYAGYDRHNAEVAAFHLDRILGFRRAPLVVGRYVNLRTEIKPVATDQLLNTFLMQGNNTCFYGKCYYCRETEPACAEGEMMEGSLTLWLPDVWPLQKHRHPWGRTYREGKLARWEYDEGYCEAVKKMPPYDAGPRLMDVIDTAIFDYLIGNADRHHYESFQDDGGASMLILLDNAKSFGNPSLDERSILAPLYQCCMIRVSTWNRLNFLKGGALSSAMRQALAFDPIQPVLAETHLLALDRRLTGVITTVKQCIDAQGPDNTLIEDRMNLPHP
;
A
#
# COMPACT_ATOMS: atom_id res chain seq x y z
N MET A 1 25.95 53.67 36.80
CA MET A 1 24.60 53.67 36.17
C MET A 1 23.55 54.02 37.21
N LYS A 2 22.67 54.98 36.91
CA LYS A 2 21.54 55.36 37.78
C LYS A 2 20.54 54.20 37.87
N LEU A 3 19.79 54.07 38.97
CA LEU A 3 18.84 52.95 39.21
C LEU A 3 17.90 52.68 38.02
N LYS A 4 17.46 53.74 37.32
CA LYS A 4 16.65 53.65 36.09
C LYS A 4 17.36 52.90 34.95
N GLN A 5 18.67 53.08 34.76
CA GLN A 5 19.42 52.36 33.72
C GLN A 5 19.58 50.88 34.06
N ARG A 6 19.73 50.52 35.35
CA ARG A 6 19.79 49.11 35.77
C ARG A 6 18.46 48.40 35.53
N LEU A 7 17.34 49.07 35.79
CA LEU A 7 16.00 48.51 35.55
C LEU A 7 15.74 48.29 34.05
N VAL A 8 16.13 49.23 33.19
CA VAL A 8 15.99 49.09 31.73
C VAL A 8 16.83 47.93 31.19
N VAL A 9 18.07 47.78 31.66
CA VAL A 9 18.93 46.66 31.25
C VAL A 9 18.37 45.32 31.75
N LEU A 10 17.85 45.27 32.98
CA LEU A 10 17.24 44.05 33.51
C LEU A 10 15.98 43.66 32.73
N CYS A 11 15.12 44.62 32.39
CA CYS A 11 13.96 44.37 31.54
C CYS A 11 14.37 43.91 30.13
N ALA A 12 15.40 44.51 29.53
CA ALA A 12 15.89 44.10 28.22
C ALA A 12 16.46 42.67 28.24
N VAL A 13 17.22 42.31 29.29
CA VAL A 13 17.76 40.96 29.48
C VAL A 13 16.65 39.95 29.71
N LEU A 14 15.63 40.27 30.51
CA LEU A 14 14.47 39.39 30.74
C LEU A 14 13.62 39.23 29.47
N LEU A 15 13.50 40.27 28.64
CA LEU A 15 12.81 40.19 27.36
C LEU A 15 13.58 39.33 26.36
N LEU A 16 14.91 39.47 26.31
CA LEU A 16 15.79 38.63 25.50
C LEU A 16 15.78 37.17 25.96
N LEU A 17 15.78 36.92 27.27
CA LEU A 17 15.64 35.57 27.82
C LEU A 17 14.24 34.99 27.57
N GLY A 18 13.19 35.82 27.63
CA GLY A 18 11.83 35.43 27.26
C GLY A 18 11.72 35.07 25.78
N LEU A 19 12.29 35.89 24.89
CA LEU A 19 12.35 35.64 23.45
C LEU A 19 13.24 34.42 23.12
N ALA A 20 14.36 34.23 23.81
CA ALA A 20 15.21 33.05 23.65
C ALA A 20 14.50 31.78 24.16
N LYS A 21 13.72 31.88 25.24
CA LYS A 21 12.91 30.77 25.75
C LYS A 21 11.72 30.48 24.84
N ILE A 22 11.14 31.49 24.18
CA ILE A 22 10.17 31.30 23.10
C ILE A 22 10.87 30.63 21.91
N PHE A 23 12.05 31.07 21.47
CA PHE A 23 12.81 30.40 20.39
C PHE A 23 13.30 28.98 20.74
N LEU A 24 13.49 28.67 22.02
CA LEU A 24 13.93 27.35 22.50
C LEU A 24 12.76 26.41 22.84
N LEU A 25 11.61 26.93 23.27
CA LEU A 25 10.39 26.15 23.55
C LEU A 25 9.51 25.99 22.29
N ASP A 26 9.50 27.01 21.45
CA ASP A 26 8.97 27.00 20.10
C ASP A 26 10.12 26.58 19.19
N GLY A 27 10.51 25.30 19.30
CA GLY A 27 11.61 24.68 18.57
C GLY A 27 11.57 25.11 17.11
N GLY A 28 12.52 25.99 16.77
CA GLY A 28 12.49 26.80 15.56
C GLY A 28 12.08 26.04 14.32
N GLU A 29 11.28 26.73 13.49
CA GLU A 29 11.04 26.47 12.07
C GLU A 29 11.81 25.26 11.53
N GLY A 30 11.10 24.15 11.32
CA GLY A 30 11.68 22.84 11.08
C GLY A 30 12.90 22.84 10.16
N SER A 31 13.86 21.97 10.50
CA SER A 31 15.08 21.72 9.71
C SER A 31 14.75 21.68 8.20
N ALA A 32 15.71 22.00 7.33
CA ALA A 32 15.48 21.93 5.88
C ALA A 32 14.86 20.59 5.43
N ALA A 33 15.18 19.49 6.12
CA ALA A 33 14.56 18.18 5.96
C ALA A 33 13.06 18.15 6.33
N SER A 34 12.65 18.77 7.45
CA SER A 34 11.24 18.90 7.83
C SER A 34 10.44 19.76 6.84
N ARG A 35 11.02 20.86 6.33
CA ARG A 35 10.40 21.67 5.27
C ARG A 35 10.25 20.90 3.96
N ARG A 36 11.23 20.04 3.61
CA ARG A 36 11.15 19.15 2.44
C ARG A 36 10.00 18.16 2.57
N ASP A 37 9.84 17.54 3.74
CA ASP A 37 8.74 16.59 3.98
C ASP A 37 7.38 17.25 3.89
N LEU A 38 7.23 18.44 4.48
CA LEU A 38 5.97 19.18 4.40
C LEU A 38 5.63 19.56 2.96
N ARG A 39 6.64 19.90 2.14
CA ARG A 39 6.44 20.20 0.72
C ARG A 39 6.02 18.94 -0.05
N ALA A 40 6.69 17.82 0.16
CA ALA A 40 6.32 16.53 -0.44
C ALA A 40 4.92 16.09 0.01
N PHE A 41 4.59 16.30 1.30
CA PHE A 41 3.27 16.03 1.87
C PHE A 41 2.17 16.77 1.11
N ARG A 42 2.33 18.09 0.94
CA ARG A 42 1.39 18.96 0.22
C ARG A 42 1.28 18.64 -1.26
N LYS A 43 2.40 18.29 -1.91
CA LYS A 43 2.39 17.83 -3.30
C LYS A 43 1.56 16.56 -3.47
N MET A 44 1.78 15.58 -2.58
CA MET A 44 0.98 14.36 -2.56
C MET A 44 -0.51 14.69 -2.41
N GLU A 45 -0.89 15.52 -1.43
CA GLU A 45 -2.30 15.91 -1.23
C GLU A 45 -2.91 16.56 -2.48
N ALA A 46 -2.18 17.46 -3.12
CA ALA A 46 -2.63 18.09 -4.37
C ALA A 46 -2.82 17.09 -5.52
N GLY A 47 -2.06 15.99 -5.52
CA GLY A 47 -2.14 14.91 -6.52
C GLY A 47 -3.15 13.80 -6.21
N LEU A 48 -3.87 13.86 -5.08
CA LEU A 48 -4.88 12.84 -4.73
C LEU A 48 -6.12 12.95 -5.61
N SER A 49 -6.59 14.16 -5.89
CA SER A 49 -7.71 14.40 -6.80
C SER A 49 -7.25 14.29 -8.25
N LEU A 50 -7.71 13.23 -8.92
CA LEU A 50 -7.44 13.01 -10.32
C LEU A 50 -8.56 13.59 -11.22
N PRO A 51 -8.23 14.26 -12.34
CA PRO A 51 -9.22 14.78 -13.26
C PRO A 51 -9.98 13.64 -13.95
N ARG A 52 -11.32 13.72 -13.98
CA ARG A 52 -12.18 12.77 -14.70
C ARG A 52 -12.07 12.97 -16.21
N GLY A 53 -12.17 11.87 -16.98
CA GLY A 53 -12.07 11.93 -18.44
C GLY A 53 -10.69 12.34 -18.94
N ALA A 54 -9.65 12.10 -18.15
CA ALA A 54 -8.29 12.37 -18.56
C ALA A 54 -7.87 11.42 -19.69
N HIS A 55 -7.30 12.00 -20.74
CA HIS A 55 -6.77 11.28 -21.90
C HIS A 55 -5.39 11.81 -22.24
N LEU A 56 -4.56 10.97 -22.86
CA LEU A 56 -3.26 11.39 -23.37
C LEU A 56 -3.47 12.22 -24.65
N THR A 57 -3.22 13.53 -24.59
CA THR A 57 -3.47 14.45 -25.73
C THR A 57 -2.21 14.84 -26.51
N HIS A 58 -1.01 14.60 -25.95
CA HIS A 58 0.25 15.11 -26.49
C HIS A 58 1.38 14.06 -26.52
N THR A 59 1.05 12.79 -26.73
CA THR A 59 2.07 11.74 -26.87
C THR A 59 1.64 10.70 -27.90
N LEU A 60 2.62 10.14 -28.62
CA LEU A 60 2.43 8.94 -29.44
C LEU A 60 2.59 7.65 -28.61
N GLN A 61 3.02 7.77 -27.36
CA GLN A 61 3.20 6.63 -26.47
C GLN A 61 1.85 6.12 -25.98
N SER A 62 1.74 4.81 -25.84
CA SER A 62 0.60 4.20 -25.16
C SER A 62 0.63 4.52 -23.66
N PRO A 63 -0.53 4.50 -22.97
CA PRO A 63 -0.57 4.64 -21.51
C PRO A 63 0.26 3.57 -20.78
N TRP A 64 0.43 2.40 -21.40
CA TRP A 64 1.20 1.28 -20.89
C TRP A 64 2.71 1.54 -20.94
N GLU A 65 3.18 2.14 -22.04
CA GLU A 65 4.58 2.54 -22.20
C GLU A 65 4.97 3.61 -21.19
N ILE A 66 4.10 4.61 -20.98
CA ILE A 66 4.30 5.64 -19.95
C ILE A 66 4.43 5.00 -18.57
N ALA A 67 3.46 4.14 -18.19
CA ALA A 67 3.50 3.48 -16.89
C ALA A 67 4.69 2.53 -16.71
N SER A 68 5.13 1.87 -17.79
CA SER A 68 6.32 1.01 -17.78
C SER A 68 7.60 1.80 -17.51
N GLN A 69 7.73 2.99 -18.11
CA GLN A 69 8.90 3.87 -17.95
C GLN A 69 9.03 4.45 -16.53
N TRP A 70 7.97 4.44 -15.75
CA TRP A 70 7.98 4.90 -14.37
C TRP A 70 8.64 3.93 -13.38
N VAL A 71 8.68 2.64 -13.72
CA VAL A 71 9.15 1.60 -12.79
C VAL A 71 10.66 1.69 -12.65
N GLY A 72 11.12 1.77 -11.40
CA GLY A 72 12.53 1.78 -11.02
C GLY A 72 12.82 0.95 -9.77
N PRO A 73 14.09 0.84 -9.34
CA PRO A 73 14.49 -0.05 -8.23
C PRO A 73 13.82 0.28 -6.88
N ARG A 74 13.44 1.55 -6.68
CA ARG A 74 12.93 2.10 -5.41
C ARG A 74 11.54 2.74 -5.52
N GLU A 75 10.90 2.67 -6.68
CA GLU A 75 9.53 3.14 -6.88
C GLU A 75 8.88 2.50 -8.11
N VAL A 76 7.60 2.17 -8.04
CA VAL A 76 6.80 1.67 -9.17
C VAL A 76 6.29 2.84 -10.01
N TYR A 77 6.07 3.98 -9.36
CA TYR A 77 5.68 5.22 -10.01
C TYR A 77 6.33 6.42 -9.30
N PRO A 78 6.64 7.51 -10.03
CA PRO A 78 7.27 8.68 -9.44
C PRO A 78 6.33 9.45 -8.51
N GLU A 79 6.88 10.37 -7.73
CA GLU A 79 6.08 11.27 -6.88
C GLU A 79 5.14 12.15 -7.71
N GLU A 80 5.63 12.66 -8.85
CA GLU A 80 4.85 13.47 -9.79
C GLU A 80 4.40 12.59 -10.97
N THR A 81 3.09 12.35 -11.08
CA THR A 81 2.49 11.46 -12.08
C THR A 81 1.35 12.16 -12.83
N PRO A 82 1.65 13.18 -13.66
CA PRO A 82 0.63 13.96 -14.35
C PRO A 82 -0.27 13.11 -15.26
N GLU A 83 0.24 12.00 -15.81
CA GLU A 83 -0.51 11.10 -16.68
C GLU A 83 -1.30 10.02 -15.92
N LEU A 84 -1.21 9.94 -14.58
CA LEU A 84 -1.82 8.86 -13.80
C LEU A 84 -3.32 8.72 -14.06
N ALA A 85 -4.03 9.85 -14.12
CA ALA A 85 -5.47 9.86 -14.38
C ALA A 85 -5.80 9.24 -15.75
N ALA A 86 -5.00 9.53 -16.78
CA ALA A 86 -5.16 8.98 -18.11
C ALA A 86 -4.82 7.49 -18.16
N VAL A 87 -3.77 7.05 -17.46
CA VAL A 87 -3.39 5.63 -17.36
C VAL A 87 -4.49 4.83 -16.65
N LEU A 88 -5.00 5.31 -15.50
CA LEU A 88 -6.08 4.62 -14.78
C LEU A 88 -7.39 4.63 -15.55
N THR A 89 -7.71 5.72 -16.26
CA THR A 89 -8.88 5.79 -17.15
C THR A 89 -8.75 4.74 -18.26
N SER A 90 -7.57 4.63 -18.87
CA SER A 90 -7.28 3.63 -19.91
C SER A 90 -7.42 2.21 -19.35
N LEU A 91 -6.90 1.95 -18.16
CA LEU A 91 -7.01 0.65 -17.49
C LEU A 91 -8.47 0.24 -17.27
N SER A 92 -9.33 1.21 -16.93
CA SER A 92 -10.76 0.97 -16.68
C SER A 92 -11.60 0.77 -17.95
N SER A 93 -11.12 1.19 -19.13
CA SER A 93 -11.93 1.28 -20.35
C SER A 93 -11.36 0.57 -21.58
N ALA A 94 -10.06 0.24 -21.61
CA ALA A 94 -9.43 -0.41 -22.75
C ALA A 94 -10.10 -1.76 -23.07
N ARG A 95 -10.19 -2.10 -24.35
CA ARG A 95 -10.80 -3.35 -24.81
C ARG A 95 -10.02 -4.53 -24.26
N ILE A 96 -10.72 -5.56 -23.79
CA ILE A 96 -10.12 -6.84 -23.42
C ILE A 96 -10.01 -7.68 -24.70
N GLU A 97 -8.79 -8.09 -25.05
CA GLU A 97 -8.50 -8.84 -26.28
C GLU A 97 -8.28 -10.32 -26.03
N ARG A 98 -7.86 -10.70 -24.82
CA ARG A 98 -7.71 -12.09 -24.38
C ARG A 98 -8.04 -12.22 -22.91
N ALA A 99 -8.63 -13.35 -22.53
CA ALA A 99 -8.89 -13.71 -21.15
C ALA A 99 -8.45 -15.17 -20.89
N ASP A 100 -7.75 -15.40 -19.79
CA ASP A 100 -7.35 -16.73 -19.36
C ASP A 100 -7.46 -16.86 -17.84
N VAL A 101 -7.35 -18.08 -17.33
CA VAL A 101 -7.18 -18.28 -15.88
C VAL A 101 -5.84 -17.70 -15.43
N GLY A 102 -5.79 -17.19 -14.20
CA GLY A 102 -4.53 -16.72 -13.63
C GLY A 102 -3.46 -17.82 -13.55
N TYR A 103 -2.19 -17.45 -13.75
CA TYR A 103 -1.07 -18.36 -13.61
C TYR A 103 -0.74 -18.63 -12.13
N LYS A 104 -1.00 -19.85 -11.65
CA LYS A 104 -0.65 -20.34 -10.30
C LYS A 104 -1.21 -19.45 -9.15
N GLY A 105 -1.22 -20.00 -7.95
CA GLY A 105 -1.69 -19.29 -6.74
C GLY A 105 -2.91 -19.92 -6.11
N THR A 106 -3.31 -19.34 -4.98
CA THR A 106 -4.29 -19.92 -4.07
C THR A 106 -5.70 -19.44 -4.32
N GLN A 107 -5.87 -18.20 -4.80
CA GLN A 107 -7.15 -17.50 -4.93
C GLN A 107 -7.57 -17.29 -6.39
N LEU A 108 -8.87 -17.08 -6.59
CA LEU A 108 -9.48 -16.85 -7.90
C LEU A 108 -9.03 -15.52 -8.51
N LYS A 109 -8.46 -15.59 -9.71
CA LYS A 109 -8.09 -14.44 -10.55
C LYS A 109 -8.08 -14.85 -12.02
N ALA A 110 -8.28 -13.88 -12.91
CA ALA A 110 -8.10 -14.04 -14.35
C ALA A 110 -6.90 -13.22 -14.82
N LEU A 111 -6.22 -13.71 -15.85
CA LEU A 111 -5.25 -12.95 -16.61
C LEU A 111 -5.97 -12.37 -17.82
N LEU A 112 -6.00 -11.05 -17.94
CA LEU A 112 -6.53 -10.37 -19.13
C LEU A 112 -5.39 -9.72 -19.90
N VAL A 113 -5.58 -9.62 -21.22
CA VAL A 113 -4.73 -8.82 -22.10
C VAL A 113 -5.60 -7.73 -22.68
N LEU A 114 -5.24 -6.48 -22.40
CA LEU A 114 -5.91 -5.30 -22.93
C LEU A 114 -5.34 -4.95 -24.31
N ASP A 115 -6.06 -4.10 -25.04
CA ASP A 115 -5.60 -3.52 -26.30
C ASP A 115 -4.20 -2.90 -26.15
N GLY A 116 -3.35 -3.09 -27.16
CA GLY A 116 -1.91 -2.83 -27.07
C GLY A 116 -1.10 -3.92 -26.36
N GLY A 117 -1.69 -5.09 -26.09
CA GLY A 117 -1.00 -6.26 -25.55
C GLY A 117 -0.67 -6.19 -24.05
N GLN A 118 -1.18 -5.19 -23.33
CA GLN A 118 -0.88 -4.99 -21.92
C GLN A 118 -1.57 -6.04 -21.04
N LYS A 119 -0.78 -6.78 -20.26
CA LYS A 119 -1.30 -7.76 -19.29
C LYS A 119 -1.82 -7.06 -18.04
N VAL A 120 -2.91 -7.59 -17.49
CA VAL A 120 -3.49 -7.17 -16.21
C VAL A 120 -4.02 -8.37 -15.44
N VAL A 121 -3.99 -8.30 -14.11
CA VAL A 121 -4.69 -9.28 -13.26
C VAL A 121 -6.08 -8.74 -12.96
N PHE A 122 -7.09 -9.55 -13.22
CA PHE A 122 -8.48 -9.28 -12.81
C PHE A 122 -8.84 -10.10 -11.58
N LYS A 123 -9.20 -9.43 -10.48
CA LYS A 123 -9.77 -10.08 -9.29
C LYS A 123 -11.26 -9.73 -9.20
N PRO A 124 -12.17 -10.71 -9.30
CA PRO A 124 -13.60 -10.45 -9.28
C PRO A 124 -14.10 -10.14 -7.87
N LYS A 125 -15.22 -9.39 -7.77
CA LYS A 125 -15.94 -9.19 -6.52
C LYS A 125 -16.41 -10.53 -5.93
N ARG A 126 -16.15 -10.71 -4.63
CA ARG A 126 -16.57 -11.90 -3.86
C ARG A 126 -17.51 -11.58 -2.70
N TYR A 127 -17.47 -10.35 -2.20
CA TYR A 127 -18.26 -9.89 -1.05
C TYR A 127 -18.88 -8.52 -1.31
N SER A 128 -19.93 -8.19 -0.56
CA SER A 128 -20.43 -6.81 -0.47
C SER A 128 -19.44 -5.93 0.30
N ARG A 129 -19.58 -4.60 0.19
CA ARG A 129 -18.67 -3.64 0.86
C ARG A 129 -18.74 -3.70 2.39
N ASP A 130 -19.90 -4.08 2.94
CA ASP A 130 -20.14 -4.14 4.38
C ASP A 130 -19.91 -5.55 4.97
N TYR A 131 -19.49 -6.51 4.14
CA TYR A 131 -19.22 -7.87 4.62
C TYR A 131 -18.01 -7.87 5.56
N VAL A 132 -18.19 -8.46 6.74
CA VAL A 132 -17.11 -8.64 7.72
C VAL A 132 -16.60 -10.07 7.63
N VAL A 133 -15.29 -10.20 7.42
CA VAL A 133 -14.59 -11.48 7.49
C VAL A 133 -14.29 -11.84 8.93
N GLU A 134 -14.77 -13.01 9.34
CA GLU A 134 -14.56 -13.60 10.65
C GLU A 134 -13.57 -14.78 10.58
N GLY A 135 -13.11 -15.24 11.74
CA GLY A 135 -12.17 -16.34 11.88
C GLY A 135 -10.71 -15.90 11.92
N GLU A 136 -9.83 -16.73 11.36
CA GLU A 136 -8.39 -16.47 11.33
C GLU A 136 -8.04 -15.15 10.62
N PRO A 137 -6.96 -14.45 11.01
CA PRO A 137 -6.58 -13.17 10.40
C PRO A 137 -6.37 -13.19 8.86
N TYR A 138 -6.14 -14.37 8.27
CA TYR A 138 -5.92 -14.59 6.84
C TYR A 138 -7.13 -15.23 6.12
N ALA A 139 -8.28 -15.35 6.79
CA ALA A 139 -9.48 -16.01 6.28
C ALA A 139 -10.16 -15.26 5.11
N GLY A 140 -11.12 -15.96 4.50
CA GLY A 140 -11.97 -15.44 3.42
C GLY A 140 -11.29 -15.35 2.05
N TYR A 141 -12.06 -14.95 1.05
CA TYR A 141 -11.56 -14.72 -0.30
C TYR A 141 -10.79 -13.40 -0.44
N ASP A 142 -9.99 -13.32 -1.51
CA ASP A 142 -9.47 -12.05 -2.03
C ASP A 142 -10.61 -11.06 -2.29
N ARG A 143 -10.42 -9.82 -1.84
CA ARG A 143 -11.35 -8.71 -1.99
C ARG A 143 -10.79 -7.73 -3.03
N HIS A 144 -11.48 -7.56 -4.15
CA HIS A 144 -11.03 -6.71 -5.25
C HIS A 144 -10.90 -5.23 -4.84
N ASN A 145 -11.83 -4.74 -4.02
CA ASN A 145 -11.82 -3.39 -3.49
C ASN A 145 -10.64 -3.13 -2.54
N ALA A 146 -10.11 -4.17 -1.90
CA ALA A 146 -8.91 -4.07 -1.07
C ALA A 146 -7.66 -3.78 -1.92
N GLU A 147 -7.52 -4.35 -3.12
CA GLU A 147 -6.40 -4.04 -4.03
C GLU A 147 -6.43 -2.57 -4.47
N VAL A 148 -7.61 -2.06 -4.82
CA VAL A 148 -7.80 -0.64 -5.20
C VAL A 148 -7.43 0.27 -4.02
N ALA A 149 -7.98 -0.02 -2.83
CA ALA A 149 -7.70 0.77 -1.64
C ALA A 149 -6.23 0.73 -1.21
N ALA A 150 -5.59 -0.42 -1.32
CA ALA A 150 -4.18 -0.62 -1.00
C ALA A 150 -3.27 0.22 -1.91
N PHE A 151 -3.54 0.25 -3.22
CA PHE A 151 -2.82 1.12 -4.16
C PHE A 151 -2.94 2.61 -3.80
N HIS A 152 -4.15 3.09 -3.49
CA HIS A 152 -4.32 4.49 -3.11
C HIS A 152 -3.70 4.81 -1.73
N LEU A 153 -3.71 3.88 -0.78
CA LEU A 153 -3.01 4.06 0.50
C LEU A 153 -1.48 4.12 0.30
N ASP A 154 -0.92 3.27 -0.57
CA ASP A 154 0.51 3.30 -0.93
C ASP A 154 0.93 4.67 -1.49
N ARG A 155 0.09 5.30 -2.32
CA ARG A 155 0.26 6.68 -2.79
C ARG A 155 0.24 7.69 -1.63
N ILE A 156 -0.73 7.58 -0.73
CA ILE A 156 -0.89 8.51 0.41
C ILE A 156 0.29 8.43 1.37
N LEU A 157 0.77 7.23 1.66
CA LEU A 157 1.94 7.00 2.50
C LEU A 157 3.24 7.38 1.79
N GLY A 158 3.21 7.63 0.48
CA GLY A 158 4.39 7.99 -0.30
C GLY A 158 5.38 6.84 -0.49
N PHE A 159 4.93 5.60 -0.29
CA PHE A 159 5.74 4.40 -0.44
C PHE A 159 6.02 4.08 -1.92
N ARG A 160 5.00 4.21 -2.78
CA ARG A 160 5.08 4.02 -4.24
C ARG A 160 5.62 2.65 -4.64
N ARG A 161 5.15 1.61 -3.94
CA ARG A 161 5.62 0.22 -4.11
C ARG A 161 4.53 -0.71 -4.62
N ALA A 162 3.29 -0.26 -4.71
CA ALA A 162 2.19 -1.04 -5.26
C ALA A 162 2.06 -0.81 -6.78
N PRO A 163 1.70 -1.84 -7.56
CA PRO A 163 1.28 -1.66 -8.95
C PRO A 163 0.03 -0.80 -9.02
N LEU A 164 -0.22 -0.19 -10.19
CA LEU A 164 -1.44 0.57 -10.43
C LEU A 164 -2.66 -0.36 -10.41
N VAL A 165 -3.70 0.05 -9.69
CA VAL A 165 -4.96 -0.70 -9.60
C VAL A 165 -6.15 0.23 -9.83
N VAL A 166 -7.14 -0.25 -10.60
CA VAL A 166 -8.43 0.44 -10.79
C VAL A 166 -9.59 -0.55 -10.68
N GLY A 167 -10.74 -0.09 -10.20
CA GLY A 167 -11.99 -0.82 -10.32
C GLY A 167 -12.55 -0.81 -11.75
N ARG A 168 -13.20 -1.89 -12.16
CA ARG A 168 -13.90 -2.00 -13.45
C ARG A 168 -15.13 -2.89 -13.35
N TYR A 169 -16.18 -2.50 -14.07
CA TYR A 169 -17.31 -3.37 -14.40
C TYR A 169 -17.05 -4.00 -15.77
N VAL A 170 -17.11 -5.32 -15.84
CA VAL A 170 -16.84 -6.10 -17.06
C VAL A 170 -18.06 -6.92 -17.40
N ASN A 171 -18.54 -6.83 -18.64
CA ASN A 171 -19.59 -7.72 -19.13
C ASN A 171 -19.01 -9.08 -19.50
N LEU A 172 -19.36 -10.12 -18.75
CA LEU A 172 -18.81 -11.46 -18.96
C LEU A 172 -19.22 -12.07 -20.32
N ARG A 173 -20.39 -11.73 -20.86
CA ARG A 173 -20.87 -12.24 -22.16
C ARG A 173 -20.15 -11.57 -23.31
N THR A 174 -19.97 -10.26 -23.27
CA THR A 174 -19.50 -9.49 -24.43
C THR A 174 -18.02 -9.16 -24.38
N GLU A 175 -17.40 -9.09 -23.19
CA GLU A 175 -15.99 -8.70 -23.03
C GLU A 175 -15.07 -9.86 -22.62
N ILE A 176 -15.59 -10.92 -21.96
CA ILE A 176 -14.74 -12.04 -21.49
C ILE A 176 -14.93 -13.30 -22.34
N LYS A 177 -16.12 -13.89 -22.36
CA LYS A 177 -16.37 -15.17 -23.06
C LYS A 177 -15.88 -15.21 -24.51
N PRO A 178 -16.04 -14.15 -25.34
CA PRO A 178 -15.62 -14.20 -26.75
C PRO A 178 -14.11 -14.26 -26.96
N VAL A 179 -13.33 -13.88 -25.95
CA VAL A 179 -11.87 -13.79 -25.99
C VAL A 179 -11.19 -14.71 -24.96
N ALA A 180 -11.98 -15.56 -24.31
CA ALA A 180 -11.52 -16.46 -23.27
C ALA A 180 -10.90 -17.74 -23.86
N THR A 181 -9.87 -18.27 -23.20
CA THR A 181 -9.36 -19.61 -23.49
C THR A 181 -10.40 -20.69 -23.13
N ASP A 182 -10.33 -21.86 -23.76
CA ASP A 182 -11.14 -23.03 -23.39
C ASP A 182 -10.99 -23.38 -21.90
N GLN A 183 -9.79 -23.16 -21.35
CA GLN A 183 -9.49 -23.41 -19.95
C GLN A 183 -10.33 -22.53 -19.02
N LEU A 184 -10.53 -21.26 -19.35
CA LEU A 184 -11.39 -20.36 -18.59
C LEU A 184 -12.87 -20.61 -18.90
N LEU A 185 -13.23 -20.81 -20.17
CA LEU A 185 -14.61 -21.08 -20.61
C LEU A 185 -15.23 -22.28 -19.92
N ASN A 186 -14.46 -23.37 -19.76
CA ASN A 186 -14.90 -24.58 -19.07
C ASN A 186 -15.16 -24.40 -17.56
N THR A 187 -14.90 -23.22 -17.00
CA THR A 187 -15.19 -22.90 -15.59
C THR A 187 -16.41 -22.02 -15.41
N PHE A 188 -17.07 -21.62 -16.50
CA PHE A 188 -18.29 -20.83 -16.44
C PHE A 188 -19.50 -21.71 -16.10
N LEU A 189 -20.37 -21.17 -15.26
CA LEU A 189 -21.66 -21.76 -14.93
C LEU A 189 -22.71 -20.66 -14.72
N MET A 190 -23.97 -21.07 -14.61
CA MET A 190 -25.07 -20.20 -14.24
C MET A 190 -25.50 -20.49 -12.80
N GLN A 191 -25.69 -19.44 -11.99
CA GLN A 191 -26.40 -19.53 -10.72
C GLN A 191 -27.61 -18.62 -10.76
N GLY A 192 -28.81 -19.22 -10.91
CA GLY A 192 -30.02 -18.47 -11.24
C GLY A 192 -29.85 -17.70 -12.56
N ASN A 193 -30.03 -16.38 -12.52
CA ASN A 193 -29.87 -15.51 -13.68
C ASN A 193 -28.45 -14.93 -13.82
N ASN A 194 -27.52 -15.30 -12.95
CA ASN A 194 -26.17 -14.75 -12.92
C ASN A 194 -25.18 -15.64 -13.65
N THR A 195 -24.35 -15.02 -14.50
CA THR A 195 -23.17 -15.67 -15.08
C THR A 195 -22.05 -15.67 -14.06
N CYS A 196 -21.48 -16.85 -13.80
CA CYS A 196 -20.42 -17.03 -12.82
C CYS A 196 -19.24 -17.79 -13.43
N PHE A 197 -18.06 -17.69 -12.80
CA PHE A 197 -16.95 -18.60 -13.06
C PHE A 197 -16.17 -18.89 -11.78
N TYR A 198 -15.62 -20.10 -11.67
CA TYR A 198 -14.77 -20.50 -10.55
C TYR A 198 -13.28 -20.54 -10.87
N GLY A 199 -12.89 -20.42 -12.15
CA GLY A 199 -11.49 -20.37 -12.59
C GLY A 199 -10.68 -21.61 -12.23
N LYS A 200 -9.34 -21.49 -12.23
CA LYS A 200 -8.44 -22.57 -11.81
C LYS A 200 -7.36 -22.02 -10.88
N CYS A 201 -7.37 -22.49 -9.63
CA CYS A 201 -6.43 -22.16 -8.56
C CYS A 201 -6.50 -23.22 -7.46
N TYR A 202 -5.61 -23.19 -6.47
CA TYR A 202 -5.56 -24.22 -5.42
C TYR A 202 -6.89 -24.39 -4.65
N TYR A 203 -7.55 -23.27 -4.29
CA TYR A 203 -8.83 -23.27 -3.59
C TYR A 203 -10.05 -23.09 -4.50
N CYS A 204 -9.88 -23.02 -5.82
CA CYS A 204 -11.00 -22.81 -6.74
C CYS A 204 -11.86 -24.08 -6.85
N ARG A 205 -13.16 -23.94 -6.65
CA ARG A 205 -14.15 -25.03 -6.69
C ARG A 205 -15.43 -24.54 -7.38
N GLU A 206 -16.11 -25.44 -8.09
CA GLU A 206 -17.38 -25.14 -8.75
C GLU A 206 -18.47 -24.67 -7.78
N THR A 207 -18.39 -25.11 -6.51
CA THR A 207 -19.28 -24.71 -5.42
C THR A 207 -19.03 -23.29 -4.90
N GLU A 208 -17.91 -22.68 -5.25
CA GLU A 208 -17.47 -21.37 -4.73
C GLU A 208 -17.11 -20.38 -5.86
N PRO A 209 -17.96 -20.16 -6.87
CA PRO A 209 -17.64 -19.29 -7.98
C PRO A 209 -17.69 -17.80 -7.57
N ALA A 210 -17.16 -16.94 -8.45
CA ALA A 210 -17.51 -15.53 -8.47
C ALA A 210 -18.64 -15.30 -9.47
N CYS A 211 -19.68 -14.59 -9.07
CA CYS A 211 -20.86 -14.33 -9.88
C CYS A 211 -21.01 -12.85 -10.22
N ALA A 212 -21.39 -12.58 -11.46
CA ALA A 212 -21.85 -11.27 -11.90
C ALA A 212 -23.26 -10.96 -11.37
N GLU A 213 -23.68 -9.71 -11.46
CA GLU A 213 -25.10 -9.36 -11.42
C GLU A 213 -25.64 -9.41 -12.86
N GLY A 214 -26.41 -10.45 -13.16
CA GLY A 214 -26.71 -10.85 -14.53
C GLY A 214 -25.44 -11.22 -15.28
N GLU A 215 -24.88 -10.26 -16.03
CA GLU A 215 -23.67 -10.42 -16.82
C GLU A 215 -22.58 -9.41 -16.46
N MET A 216 -22.91 -8.41 -15.65
CA MET A 216 -21.98 -7.36 -15.26
C MET A 216 -21.24 -7.78 -13.99
N MET A 217 -19.93 -8.00 -14.11
CA MET A 217 -19.07 -8.34 -13.01
C MET A 217 -18.21 -7.15 -12.60
N GLU A 218 -18.35 -6.74 -11.35
CA GLU A 218 -17.44 -5.79 -10.71
C GLU A 218 -16.13 -6.51 -10.32
N GLY A 219 -14.99 -5.87 -10.50
CA GLY A 219 -13.69 -6.37 -10.05
C GLY A 219 -12.61 -5.30 -10.07
N SER A 220 -11.38 -5.68 -9.74
CA SER A 220 -10.21 -4.82 -9.83
C SER A 220 -9.28 -5.30 -10.94
N LEU A 221 -8.64 -4.35 -11.62
CA LEU A 221 -7.57 -4.58 -12.57
C LEU A 221 -6.27 -4.06 -12.00
N THR A 222 -5.30 -4.96 -11.85
CA THR A 222 -3.93 -4.63 -11.46
C THR A 222 -3.03 -4.68 -12.68
N LEU A 223 -2.33 -3.57 -12.98
CA LEU A 223 -1.40 -3.48 -14.09
C LEU A 223 -0.21 -4.42 -13.87
N TRP A 224 0.11 -5.25 -14.87
CA TRP A 224 1.28 -6.12 -14.81
C TRP A 224 2.56 -5.28 -14.90
N LEU A 225 3.53 -5.55 -14.01
CA LEU A 225 4.83 -4.90 -14.05
C LEU A 225 5.59 -5.32 -15.32
N PRO A 226 6.38 -4.43 -15.93
CA PRO A 226 7.05 -4.71 -17.21
C PRO A 226 8.12 -5.80 -17.06
N ASP A 227 8.30 -6.59 -18.13
CA ASP A 227 9.17 -7.78 -18.11
C ASP A 227 10.66 -7.47 -17.84
N VAL A 228 11.10 -6.22 -18.08
CA VAL A 228 12.46 -5.74 -17.74
C VAL A 228 12.72 -5.67 -16.24
N TRP A 229 11.68 -5.75 -15.41
CA TRP A 229 11.74 -5.73 -13.96
C TRP A 229 11.28 -7.09 -13.37
N PRO A 230 12.03 -8.18 -13.58
CA PRO A 230 11.64 -9.51 -13.12
C PRO A 230 11.62 -9.58 -11.59
N LEU A 231 10.62 -10.29 -11.06
CA LEU A 231 10.40 -10.40 -9.61
C LEU A 231 11.16 -11.59 -9.00
N GLN A 232 11.73 -11.36 -7.83
CA GLN A 232 12.30 -12.36 -6.93
C GLN A 232 11.40 -12.53 -5.73
N LYS A 233 11.03 -13.78 -5.41
CA LYS A 233 10.20 -14.11 -4.24
C LYS A 233 11.07 -14.42 -3.02
N HIS A 234 10.73 -13.82 -1.90
CA HIS A 234 11.40 -13.99 -0.61
C HIS A 234 10.40 -14.50 0.44
N ARG A 235 10.87 -15.35 1.36
CA ARG A 235 10.07 -15.72 2.53
C ARG A 235 10.09 -14.58 3.55
N HIS A 236 8.92 -14.19 4.04
CA HIS A 236 8.81 -13.15 5.04
C HIS A 236 9.32 -13.66 6.41
N PRO A 237 10.24 -12.96 7.11
CA PRO A 237 10.76 -13.43 8.39
C PRO A 237 9.65 -13.56 9.45
N TRP A 238 8.72 -12.60 9.46
CA TRP A 238 7.51 -12.65 10.29
C TRP A 238 6.34 -13.41 9.64
N GLY A 239 6.62 -14.34 8.72
CA GLY A 239 5.59 -15.19 8.13
C GLY A 239 4.94 -16.10 9.18
N ARG A 240 3.61 -16.22 9.13
CA ARG A 240 2.84 -17.16 9.98
C ARG A 240 3.09 -18.61 9.58
N THR A 241 2.74 -19.53 10.46
CA THR A 241 2.87 -20.98 10.20
C THR A 241 1.72 -21.56 9.38
N TYR A 242 0.54 -20.93 9.43
CA TYR A 242 -0.72 -21.43 8.85
C TYR A 242 -1.10 -22.83 9.33
N ARG A 243 -0.68 -23.17 10.55
CA ARG A 243 -0.94 -24.46 11.18
C ARG A 243 -1.50 -24.23 12.57
N GLU A 244 -2.69 -24.76 12.80
CA GLU A 244 -3.35 -24.72 14.09
C GLU A 244 -2.43 -25.28 15.20
N GLY A 245 -2.37 -24.59 16.34
CA GLY A 245 -1.54 -24.97 17.48
C GLY A 245 -0.02 -24.81 17.28
N LYS A 246 0.45 -24.29 16.15
CA LYS A 246 1.89 -24.08 15.90
C LYS A 246 2.25 -22.61 15.79
N LEU A 247 2.93 -22.08 16.80
CA LEU A 247 3.48 -20.73 16.79
C LEU A 247 4.72 -20.62 15.89
N ALA A 248 4.85 -19.52 15.17
CA ALA A 248 6.09 -19.12 14.51
C ALA A 248 7.09 -18.61 15.56
N ARG A 249 8.39 -18.65 15.23
CA ARG A 249 9.43 -18.24 16.19
C ARG A 249 9.26 -16.80 16.69
N TRP A 250 8.88 -15.90 15.81
CA TRP A 250 8.67 -14.49 16.14
C TRP A 250 7.51 -14.26 17.13
N GLU A 251 6.62 -15.23 17.33
CA GLU A 251 5.47 -15.12 18.24
C GLU A 251 5.86 -15.35 19.71
N TYR A 252 6.98 -16.03 19.99
CA TYR A 252 7.42 -16.36 21.35
C TYR A 252 8.86 -15.94 21.69
N ASP A 253 9.68 -15.61 20.69
CA ASP A 253 11.06 -15.16 20.89
C ASP A 253 11.11 -13.62 20.94
N GLU A 254 11.24 -13.05 22.14
CA GLU A 254 11.33 -11.59 22.33
C GLU A 254 12.59 -10.98 21.66
N GLY A 255 13.65 -11.78 21.48
CA GLY A 255 14.87 -11.39 20.78
C GLY A 255 14.86 -11.68 19.28
N TYR A 256 13.71 -12.01 18.69
CA TYR A 256 13.63 -12.47 17.30
C TYR A 256 14.22 -11.47 16.29
N CYS A 257 13.94 -10.17 16.43
CA CYS A 257 14.48 -9.18 15.49
C CYS A 257 16.01 -9.10 15.54
N GLU A 258 16.64 -9.30 16.70
CA GLU A 258 18.11 -9.31 16.81
C GLU A 258 18.75 -10.49 16.06
N ALA A 259 18.03 -11.60 15.92
CA ALA A 259 18.43 -12.68 15.02
C ALA A 259 18.24 -12.27 13.55
N VAL A 260 17.12 -11.62 13.20
CA VAL A 260 16.86 -11.13 11.84
C VAL A 260 17.89 -10.12 11.37
N LYS A 261 18.29 -9.16 12.21
CA LYS A 261 19.33 -8.16 11.92
C LYS A 261 20.70 -8.75 11.58
N LYS A 262 20.92 -10.05 11.78
CA LYS A 262 22.18 -10.76 11.49
C LYS A 262 22.08 -11.71 10.29
N MET A 263 20.91 -11.78 9.65
CA MET A 263 20.66 -12.70 8.53
C MET A 263 20.58 -11.94 7.22
N PRO A 264 21.33 -12.33 6.17
CA PRO A 264 21.11 -11.81 4.83
C PRO A 264 19.69 -12.06 4.32
N PRO A 265 19.07 -11.12 3.59
CA PRO A 265 19.56 -9.79 3.20
C PRO A 265 19.19 -8.66 4.19
N TYR A 266 18.87 -8.97 5.45
CA TYR A 266 18.37 -8.01 6.45
C TYR A 266 19.48 -7.40 7.33
N ASP A 267 20.69 -7.93 7.22
CA ASP A 267 21.89 -7.52 7.94
C ASP A 267 22.57 -6.27 7.36
N ALA A 268 22.19 -5.87 6.14
CA ALA A 268 22.66 -4.66 5.49
C ALA A 268 21.61 -4.05 4.54
N GLY A 269 21.84 -2.81 4.14
CA GLY A 269 21.01 -2.13 3.15
C GLY A 269 19.58 -1.82 3.62
N PRO A 270 18.65 -1.55 2.70
CA PRO A 270 17.33 -1.03 3.03
C PRO A 270 16.31 -2.10 3.42
N ARG A 271 16.62 -3.40 3.28
CA ARG A 271 15.60 -4.45 3.23
C ARG A 271 14.83 -4.62 4.53
N LEU A 272 15.49 -4.57 5.69
CA LEU A 272 14.81 -4.67 6.98
C LEU A 272 13.86 -3.48 7.19
N MET A 273 14.29 -2.28 6.83
CA MET A 273 13.44 -1.09 6.91
C MET A 273 12.26 -1.17 5.92
N ASP A 274 12.45 -1.77 4.75
CA ASP A 274 11.35 -2.02 3.80
C ASP A 274 10.31 -3.00 4.37
N VAL A 275 10.75 -4.03 5.10
CA VAL A 275 9.86 -4.94 5.83
C VAL A 275 9.07 -4.19 6.90
N ILE A 276 9.69 -3.27 7.63
CA ILE A 276 8.99 -2.50 8.67
C ILE A 276 7.96 -1.53 8.07
N ASP A 277 8.30 -0.79 7.01
CA ASP A 277 7.34 0.06 6.29
C ASP A 277 6.15 -0.77 5.77
N THR A 278 6.44 -1.96 5.26
CA THR A 278 5.42 -2.90 4.77
C THR A 278 4.54 -3.42 5.91
N ALA A 279 5.10 -3.69 7.08
CA ALA A 279 4.32 -4.08 8.27
C ALA A 279 3.39 -2.97 8.74
N ILE A 280 3.82 -1.71 8.67
CA ILE A 280 2.97 -0.54 8.95
C ILE A 280 1.82 -0.47 7.93
N PHE A 281 2.14 -0.60 6.63
CA PHE A 281 1.13 -0.64 5.57
C PHE A 281 0.12 -1.76 5.79
N ASP A 282 0.59 -2.98 5.99
CA ASP A 282 -0.23 -4.17 6.21
C ASP A 282 -1.09 -4.04 7.46
N TYR A 283 -0.58 -3.43 8.53
CA TYR A 283 -1.37 -3.21 9.75
C TYR A 283 -2.51 -2.23 9.51
N LEU A 284 -2.25 -1.12 8.80
CA LEU A 284 -3.29 -0.13 8.47
C LEU A 284 -4.43 -0.79 7.67
N ILE A 285 -4.10 -1.61 6.68
CA ILE A 285 -5.11 -2.29 5.85
C ILE A 285 -5.64 -3.58 6.49
N GLY A 286 -5.00 -4.09 7.54
CA GLY A 286 -5.36 -5.37 8.17
C GLY A 286 -5.01 -6.60 7.32
N ASN A 287 -3.86 -6.57 6.63
CA ASN A 287 -3.33 -7.71 5.87
C ASN A 287 -2.45 -8.60 6.74
N ALA A 288 -3.00 -9.69 7.25
CA ALA A 288 -2.23 -10.65 8.05
C ALA A 288 -1.64 -11.80 7.23
N ASP A 289 -1.72 -11.76 5.89
CA ASP A 289 -1.39 -12.87 4.99
C ASP A 289 -0.08 -12.67 4.19
N ARG A 290 0.76 -11.68 4.55
CA ARG A 290 2.05 -11.44 3.89
C ARG A 290 3.13 -12.45 4.32
N HIS A 291 2.97 -13.70 3.91
CA HIS A 291 3.93 -14.77 4.19
C HIS A 291 5.18 -14.78 3.30
N HIS A 292 5.10 -14.08 2.18
CA HIS A 292 6.17 -13.88 1.21
C HIS A 292 6.07 -12.44 0.74
N TYR A 293 7.17 -11.95 0.17
CA TYR A 293 7.20 -10.68 -0.51
C TYR A 293 8.07 -10.77 -1.74
N GLU A 294 7.85 -9.88 -2.69
CA GLU A 294 8.62 -9.79 -3.91
C GLU A 294 9.54 -8.57 -3.89
N SER A 295 10.67 -8.67 -4.59
CA SER A 295 11.55 -7.56 -4.95
C SER A 295 11.94 -7.70 -6.43
N PHE A 296 12.52 -6.69 -7.06
CA PHE A 296 13.18 -6.88 -8.35
C PHE A 296 14.44 -7.73 -8.18
N GLN A 297 14.79 -8.50 -9.21
CA GLN A 297 16.02 -9.29 -9.28
C GLN A 297 17.24 -8.39 -9.59
N ASP A 298 18.44 -8.89 -9.25
CA ASP A 298 19.73 -8.42 -9.75
C ASP A 298 20.10 -6.94 -9.54
N ASP A 299 19.57 -6.28 -8.53
CA ASP A 299 19.84 -4.86 -8.28
C ASP A 299 20.86 -4.58 -7.16
N GLY A 300 21.68 -5.57 -6.82
CA GLY A 300 22.73 -5.43 -5.80
C GLY A 300 22.19 -5.26 -4.37
N GLY A 301 20.95 -5.68 -4.11
CA GLY A 301 20.32 -5.58 -2.79
C GLY A 301 19.67 -4.22 -2.50
N ALA A 302 19.59 -3.35 -3.51
CA ALA A 302 18.90 -2.07 -3.41
C ALA A 302 17.37 -2.23 -3.47
N SER A 303 16.84 -3.36 -3.93
CA SER A 303 15.44 -3.41 -4.38
C SER A 303 14.52 -3.27 -3.21
N MET A 304 13.53 -2.41 -3.40
CA MET A 304 12.42 -2.32 -2.47
C MET A 304 11.59 -3.59 -2.47
N LEU A 305 10.84 -3.75 -1.37
CA LEU A 305 9.75 -4.71 -1.28
C LEU A 305 8.56 -4.18 -2.11
N ILE A 306 8.09 -4.95 -3.09
CA ILE A 306 6.93 -4.62 -3.92
C ILE A 306 5.64 -5.04 -3.20
N LEU A 307 4.68 -4.13 -3.07
CA LEU A 307 3.41 -4.38 -2.39
C LEU A 307 2.42 -5.09 -3.33
N LEU A 308 2.69 -6.35 -3.62
CA LEU A 308 1.79 -7.23 -4.38
C LEU A 308 0.79 -7.96 -3.48
N ASP A 309 -0.31 -8.40 -4.10
CA ASP A 309 -1.36 -9.24 -3.52
C ASP A 309 -1.94 -8.70 -2.19
N ASN A 310 -2.54 -7.51 -2.23
CA ASN A 310 -3.14 -6.86 -1.05
C ASN A 310 -4.64 -7.18 -0.91
N ALA A 311 -5.17 -8.14 -1.66
CA ALA A 311 -6.59 -8.50 -1.63
C ALA A 311 -7.05 -9.15 -0.32
N LYS A 312 -6.13 -9.64 0.52
CA LYS A 312 -6.40 -10.19 1.86
C LYS A 312 -6.52 -9.12 2.95
N SER A 313 -6.69 -7.86 2.56
CA SER A 313 -6.85 -6.71 3.46
C SER A 313 -8.31 -6.26 3.60
N PHE A 314 -8.59 -5.30 4.48
CA PHE A 314 -9.91 -4.71 4.70
C PHE A 314 -11.01 -5.74 4.93
N GLY A 315 -10.70 -6.82 5.67
CA GLY A 315 -11.66 -7.88 5.99
C GLY A 315 -12.56 -7.54 7.18
N ASN A 316 -12.02 -6.86 8.19
CA ASN A 316 -12.75 -6.53 9.41
C ASN A 316 -12.40 -5.12 9.89
N PRO A 317 -13.36 -4.17 9.95
CA PRO A 317 -13.11 -2.80 10.41
C PRO A 317 -13.07 -2.67 11.94
N SER A 318 -13.50 -3.69 12.67
CA SER A 318 -13.61 -3.69 14.14
C SER A 318 -12.43 -4.38 14.84
N LEU A 319 -11.58 -5.08 14.08
CA LEU A 319 -10.40 -5.78 14.60
C LEU A 319 -9.11 -5.12 14.11
N ASP A 320 -8.19 -4.85 15.04
CA ASP A 320 -6.85 -4.35 14.75
C ASP A 320 -5.81 -5.41 15.13
N GLU A 321 -5.36 -6.17 14.12
CA GLU A 321 -4.45 -7.31 14.32
C GLU A 321 -3.03 -6.86 14.67
N ARG A 322 -2.77 -6.64 15.96
CA ARG A 322 -1.50 -6.12 16.49
C ARG A 322 -0.29 -6.94 16.05
N SER A 323 -0.44 -8.25 15.85
CA SER A 323 0.68 -9.11 15.46
C SER A 323 1.29 -8.76 14.10
N ILE A 324 0.57 -8.03 13.23
CA ILE A 324 1.13 -7.51 11.97
C ILE A 324 2.26 -6.49 12.25
N LEU A 325 2.19 -5.73 13.35
CA LEU A 325 3.22 -4.77 13.74
C LEU A 325 4.45 -5.40 14.40
N ALA A 326 4.57 -6.74 14.45
CA ALA A 326 5.71 -7.42 15.04
C ALA A 326 7.08 -6.92 14.54
N PRO A 327 7.30 -6.70 13.22
CA PRO A 327 8.56 -6.10 12.76
C PRO A 327 8.83 -4.73 13.40
N LEU A 328 7.81 -3.89 13.56
CA LEU A 328 7.97 -2.56 14.16
C LEU A 328 8.28 -2.64 15.65
N TYR A 329 7.47 -3.35 16.45
CA TYR A 329 7.64 -3.35 17.90
C TYR A 329 8.78 -4.24 18.40
N GLN A 330 9.24 -5.22 17.62
CA GLN A 330 10.40 -6.06 17.98
C GLN A 330 11.72 -5.42 17.55
N CYS A 331 11.76 -4.79 16.37
CA CYS A 331 12.97 -4.13 15.91
C CYS A 331 13.14 -2.74 16.49
N CYS A 332 12.01 -2.09 16.84
CA CYS A 332 11.92 -0.70 17.28
C CYS A 332 12.66 0.26 16.35
N MET A 333 12.49 0.14 15.04
CA MET A 333 13.09 1.07 14.08
C MET A 333 12.02 1.56 13.11
N ILE A 334 12.12 2.81 12.65
CA ILE A 334 11.27 3.37 11.60
C ILE A 334 12.04 4.44 10.83
N ARG A 335 11.80 4.56 9.53
CA ARG A 335 12.40 5.64 8.73
C ARG A 335 11.88 7.00 9.17
N VAL A 336 12.74 8.00 9.19
CA VAL A 336 12.33 9.39 9.49
C VAL A 336 11.30 9.87 8.47
N SER A 337 11.45 9.55 7.18
CA SER A 337 10.46 9.82 6.13
C SER A 337 9.08 9.23 6.45
N THR A 338 9.00 7.94 6.79
CA THR A 338 7.76 7.25 7.17
C THR A 338 7.17 7.86 8.43
N TRP A 339 7.96 8.08 9.48
CA TRP A 339 7.49 8.68 10.73
C TRP A 339 6.86 10.06 10.49
N ASN A 340 7.51 10.94 9.75
CA ASN A 340 7.00 12.29 9.48
C ASN A 340 5.71 12.23 8.65
N ARG A 341 5.66 11.38 7.62
CA ARG A 341 4.44 11.15 6.82
C ARG A 341 3.25 10.73 7.68
N LEU A 342 3.45 9.73 8.56
CA LEU A 342 2.41 9.23 9.47
C LEU A 342 1.92 10.32 10.42
N ASN A 343 2.81 11.19 10.90
CA ASN A 343 2.44 12.31 11.78
C ASN A 343 1.55 13.33 11.09
N PHE A 344 1.82 13.65 9.83
CA PHE A 344 0.97 14.56 9.07
C PHE A 344 -0.40 13.99 8.71
N LEU A 345 -0.57 12.66 8.75
CA LEU A 345 -1.83 11.97 8.46
C LEU A 345 -2.75 11.76 9.69
N LYS A 346 -2.36 12.27 10.87
CA LYS A 346 -3.14 12.15 12.12
C LYS A 346 -4.46 12.93 12.08
N GLY A 347 -5.32 12.66 13.07
CA GLY A 347 -6.49 13.50 13.36
C GLY A 347 -7.57 13.44 12.28
N GLY A 348 -7.72 12.31 11.59
CA GLY A 348 -8.70 12.13 10.51
C GLY A 348 -8.18 12.48 9.12
N ALA A 349 -6.94 12.97 9.00
CA ALA A 349 -6.36 13.30 7.70
C ALA A 349 -6.14 12.05 6.82
N LEU A 350 -5.82 10.89 7.38
CA LEU A 350 -5.68 9.65 6.63
C LEU A 350 -6.99 9.22 5.97
N SER A 351 -8.09 9.13 6.73
CA SER A 351 -9.39 8.78 6.14
C SER A 351 -9.87 9.83 5.14
N SER A 352 -9.62 11.13 5.39
CA SER A 352 -9.94 12.21 4.45
C SER A 352 -9.19 12.05 3.13
N ALA A 353 -7.88 11.83 3.18
CA ALA A 353 -7.04 11.59 2.02
C ALA A 353 -7.51 10.35 1.24
N MET A 354 -7.86 9.26 1.94
CA MET A 354 -8.41 8.07 1.31
C MET A 354 -9.73 8.34 0.59
N ARG A 355 -10.68 9.08 1.20
CA ARG A 355 -11.93 9.47 0.53
C ARG A 355 -11.66 10.25 -0.76
N GLN A 356 -10.74 11.21 -0.71
CA GLN A 356 -10.37 12.02 -1.86
C GLN A 356 -9.73 11.17 -2.97
N ALA A 357 -8.81 10.28 -2.62
CA ALA A 357 -8.10 9.43 -3.57
C ALA A 357 -9.01 8.41 -4.25
N LEU A 358 -9.94 7.81 -3.49
CA LEU A 358 -10.86 6.77 -3.97
C LEU A 358 -12.03 7.32 -4.79
N ALA A 359 -12.34 8.62 -4.69
CA ALA A 359 -13.47 9.25 -5.41
C ALA A 359 -13.30 9.29 -6.95
N PHE A 360 -12.08 9.02 -7.43
CA PHE A 360 -11.81 8.87 -8.86
C PHE A 360 -12.22 7.49 -9.39
N ASP A 361 -12.20 6.46 -8.55
CA ASP A 361 -12.34 5.07 -9.01
C ASP A 361 -13.77 4.76 -9.51
N PRO A 362 -13.93 4.06 -10.65
CA PRO A 362 -15.24 3.70 -11.20
C PRO A 362 -16.14 2.87 -10.28
N ILE A 363 -15.58 2.09 -9.34
CA ILE A 363 -16.36 1.22 -8.44
C ILE A 363 -16.68 1.89 -7.10
N GLN A 364 -16.63 3.22 -7.03
CA GLN A 364 -17.00 3.95 -5.82
C GLN A 364 -18.44 3.62 -5.35
N PRO A 365 -18.67 3.51 -4.04
CA PRO A 365 -17.69 3.57 -2.96
C PRO A 365 -16.77 2.32 -2.93
N VAL A 366 -15.45 2.52 -2.81
CA VAL A 366 -14.46 1.42 -2.76
C VAL A 366 -14.37 0.79 -1.37
N LEU A 367 -14.39 1.61 -0.31
CA LEU A 367 -14.40 1.17 1.08
C LEU A 367 -15.69 1.63 1.78
N ALA A 368 -16.21 0.81 2.68
CA ALA A 368 -17.22 1.25 3.63
C ALA A 368 -16.63 2.27 4.62
N GLU A 369 -17.47 3.16 5.14
CA GLU A 369 -17.05 4.22 6.06
C GLU A 369 -16.38 3.68 7.33
N THR A 370 -16.83 2.51 7.82
CA THR A 370 -16.23 1.83 8.98
C THR A 370 -14.75 1.47 8.77
N HIS A 371 -14.35 1.10 7.54
CA HIS A 371 -12.95 0.85 7.21
C HIS A 371 -12.12 2.13 7.14
N LEU A 372 -12.71 3.24 6.67
CA LEU A 372 -12.05 4.54 6.67
C LEU A 372 -11.76 5.02 8.10
N LEU A 373 -12.72 4.87 9.01
CA LEU A 373 -12.53 5.18 10.44
C LEU A 373 -11.50 4.24 11.10
N ALA A 374 -11.48 2.96 10.70
CA ALA A 374 -10.50 2.00 11.19
C ALA A 374 -9.06 2.39 10.80
N LEU A 375 -8.83 2.99 9.63
CA LEU A 375 -7.51 3.47 9.23
C LEU A 375 -6.97 4.54 10.19
N ASP A 376 -7.79 5.51 10.59
CA ASP A 376 -7.37 6.55 11.54
C ASP A 376 -7.07 5.97 12.93
N ARG A 377 -7.89 5.02 13.38
CA ARG A 377 -7.67 4.30 14.65
C ARG A 377 -6.37 3.49 14.62
N ARG A 378 -6.12 2.74 13.54
CA ARG A 378 -4.88 1.97 13.34
C ARG A 378 -3.67 2.87 13.23
N LEU A 379 -3.76 4.01 12.53
CA LEU A 379 -2.67 4.99 12.49
C LEU A 379 -2.29 5.44 13.91
N THR A 380 -3.28 5.66 14.78
CA THR A 380 -3.01 5.99 16.19
C THR A 380 -2.28 4.86 16.92
N GLY A 381 -2.63 3.60 16.62
CA GLY A 381 -1.91 2.41 17.11
C GLY A 381 -0.44 2.35 16.66
N VAL A 382 -0.16 2.63 15.38
CA VAL A 382 1.20 2.70 14.84
C VAL A 382 2.01 3.79 15.55
N ILE A 383 1.45 5.00 15.65
CA ILE A 383 2.12 6.13 16.30
C ILE A 383 2.43 5.83 17.77
N THR A 384 1.49 5.19 18.47
CA THR A 384 1.68 4.81 19.89
C THR A 384 2.81 3.79 20.01
N THR A 385 2.87 2.81 19.12
CA THR A 385 3.94 1.80 19.09
C THR A 385 5.31 2.44 18.86
N VAL A 386 5.43 3.37 17.91
CA VAL A 386 6.70 4.09 17.68
C VAL A 386 7.10 4.91 18.90
N LYS A 387 6.15 5.62 19.54
CA LYS A 387 6.45 6.38 20.76
C LYS A 387 6.96 5.49 21.89
N GLN A 388 6.36 4.31 22.09
CA GLN A 388 6.84 3.33 23.05
C GLN A 388 8.28 2.89 22.76
N CYS A 389 8.64 2.69 21.48
CA CYS A 389 10.03 2.43 21.09
C CYS A 389 10.95 3.62 21.39
N ILE A 390 10.55 4.85 21.07
CA ILE A 390 11.32 6.06 21.38
C ILE A 390 11.56 6.18 22.90
N ASP A 391 10.53 5.93 23.71
CA ASP A 391 10.64 5.98 25.17
C ASP A 391 11.55 4.87 25.72
N ALA A 392 11.56 3.69 25.11
CA ALA A 392 12.32 2.53 25.56
C ALA A 392 13.81 2.58 25.20
N GLN A 393 14.17 3.06 24.01
CA GLN A 393 15.55 3.00 23.49
C GLN A 393 16.08 4.33 22.95
N GLY A 394 15.31 5.41 23.05
CA GLY A 394 15.69 6.75 22.59
C GLY A 394 15.35 7.02 21.11
N PRO A 395 15.24 8.30 20.72
CA PRO A 395 14.91 8.70 19.36
C PRO A 395 15.99 8.29 18.35
N ASP A 396 17.27 8.41 18.70
CA ASP A 396 18.39 8.14 17.77
C ASP A 396 18.48 6.66 17.35
N ASN A 397 18.05 5.74 18.22
CA ASN A 397 18.01 4.30 17.91
C ASN A 397 16.70 3.89 17.22
N THR A 398 15.66 4.71 17.31
CA THR A 398 14.33 4.40 16.76
C THR A 398 14.11 5.02 15.39
N LEU A 399 14.54 6.27 15.20
CA LEU A 399 14.32 7.06 14.01
C LEU A 399 15.55 6.97 13.10
N ILE A 400 15.47 6.09 12.10
CA ILE A 400 16.57 5.80 11.19
C ILE A 400 16.54 6.78 10.03
N GLU A 401 17.59 7.59 9.89
CA GLU A 401 17.73 8.55 8.80
C GLU A 401 17.94 7.84 7.47
N ASP A 402 17.04 8.09 6.52
CA ASP A 402 16.99 7.44 5.21
C ASP A 402 17.27 8.41 4.06
N ARG A 403 17.57 9.67 4.36
CA ARG A 403 17.74 10.76 3.37
C ARG A 403 19.19 11.12 3.10
N MET A 404 20.12 10.22 3.39
CA MET A 404 21.51 10.45 3.03
C MET A 404 21.60 10.54 1.50
N ASN A 405 21.97 11.73 1.02
CA ASN A 405 22.50 11.88 -0.33
C ASN A 405 23.73 10.97 -0.39
N LEU A 406 23.61 9.82 -1.03
CA LEU A 406 24.80 9.13 -1.48
C LEU A 406 25.52 10.11 -2.40
N PRO A 407 26.78 10.49 -2.15
CA PRO A 407 27.56 11.12 -3.20
C PRO A 407 27.52 10.15 -4.38
N HIS A 408 26.93 10.58 -5.49
CA HIS A 408 27.07 9.85 -6.74
C HIS A 408 28.58 9.61 -6.97
N PRO A 409 28.99 8.41 -7.44
CA PRO A 409 30.35 8.18 -7.88
C PRO A 409 30.82 9.22 -8.91
#